data_AF-A0A9D9IMR0-F1
#
_entry.id   AF-A0A9D9IMR0-F1
#
_cell.length_a   1.000
_cell.length_b   1.000
_cell.length_c   1.000
_cell.angle_alpha   90.00
_cell.angle_beta   90.00
_cell.angle_gamma   90.00
#
_symmetry.space_group_name_H-M   'P 1'
#
loop_
_entity.id
_entity.type
_entity.pdbx_description
1 polymer ?
#
loop_
_entity_poly.entity_id
_entity_poly.type
_entity_poly.pdbx_seq_one_letter_code
_entity_poly.pdbx_strand_id
1 'polypeptide(L)'
;MAAVLALSCGKTGTAGLDMLPYVREVIADTASLAHSAVAGYDHASRTGTIAVTGPAHETMLITEYLMECDIYDNVDARSVSDSLPDFAGEVFAAYYDSAEEPYYNALSDGDDSRLRKLTVRNTVAAVSPLYYLNQFCPEPTVGKIPSKIIIYSSSFSDTGIPDVDTLFRSFGKNVRTVSPVRAIAGQLHERNVTGRVGIWADSDVLASGVYAGVFRGCDGIDYVGFSPEESSDAESGFIKFLDMYLSTGDTTPLSAIVIDGLDLSFSAGNVIRTAERIMSSKEDEFAVYRDMLTDDFVVIDAVSSIARTCYAILRNDNTFAHRISYPKEEEYMTVRSPEGDVKYIEFNHLYVH
;
A
#
# COMPACT_ATOMS: atom_id res chain seq x y z
N MET A 1 2.70 -47.65 -38.87
CA MET A 1 3.00 -46.96 -37.59
C MET A 1 2.61 -45.50 -37.78
N ALA A 2 1.43 -45.10 -37.29
CA ALA A 2 0.95 -43.74 -37.37
C ALA A 2 0.41 -43.39 -35.98
N ALA A 3 1.21 -42.63 -35.22
CA ALA A 3 0.80 -42.12 -33.93
C ALA A 3 -0.12 -40.91 -34.17
N VAL A 4 -1.38 -41.06 -33.79
CA VAL A 4 -2.35 -39.98 -33.75
C VAL A 4 -2.01 -39.11 -32.55
N LEU A 5 -1.46 -37.92 -32.80
CA LEU A 5 -1.33 -36.85 -31.80
C LEU A 5 -2.73 -36.38 -31.44
N ALA A 6 -3.19 -36.74 -30.24
CA ALA A 6 -4.36 -36.12 -29.62
C ALA A 6 -3.96 -34.69 -29.21
N LEU A 7 -4.21 -33.74 -30.10
CA LEU A 7 -4.30 -32.33 -29.77
C LEU A 7 -5.51 -32.16 -28.85
N SER A 8 -5.26 -32.11 -27.54
CA SER A 8 -6.23 -31.59 -26.59
C SER A 8 -6.44 -30.12 -26.95
N CYS A 9 -7.52 -29.83 -27.67
CA CYS A 9 -8.12 -28.49 -27.70
C CYS A 9 -8.48 -28.12 -26.26
N GLY A 10 -7.52 -27.53 -25.55
CA GLY A 10 -7.79 -26.78 -24.34
C GLY A 10 -8.80 -25.72 -24.73
N LYS A 11 -10.05 -25.92 -24.33
CA LYS A 11 -11.07 -24.88 -24.31
C LYS A 11 -10.39 -23.65 -23.72
N THR A 12 -10.34 -22.57 -24.47
CA THR A 12 -10.25 -21.23 -23.92
C THR A 12 -11.46 -21.09 -22.99
N GLY A 13 -11.25 -21.47 -21.73
CA GLY A 13 -12.18 -21.22 -20.66
C GLY A 13 -12.32 -19.72 -20.58
N THR A 14 -13.48 -19.24 -21.00
CA THR A 14 -14.04 -17.96 -20.60
C THR A 14 -13.62 -17.64 -19.17
N ALA A 15 -12.90 -16.55 -18.98
CA ALA A 15 -12.58 -15.97 -17.69
C ALA A 15 -13.88 -15.71 -16.91
N GLY A 16 -14.24 -16.70 -16.10
CA GLY A 16 -15.35 -16.68 -15.14
C GLY A 16 -14.85 -17.28 -13.83
N LEU A 17 -13.59 -17.01 -13.48
CA LEU A 17 -12.98 -17.40 -12.21
C LEU A 17 -13.32 -16.33 -11.18
N ASP A 18 -14.24 -16.70 -10.28
CA ASP A 18 -14.50 -16.19 -8.94
C ASP A 18 -14.42 -14.66 -8.69
N MET A 19 -15.22 -13.91 -9.45
CA MET A 19 -15.52 -12.52 -9.11
C MET A 19 -16.13 -12.47 -7.71
N LEU A 20 -15.59 -11.63 -6.83
CA LEU A 20 -16.11 -11.47 -5.47
C LEU A 20 -17.63 -11.15 -5.49
N PRO A 21 -18.47 -11.75 -4.64
CA PRO A 21 -19.92 -11.50 -4.63
C PRO A 21 -20.28 -10.02 -4.54
N TYR A 22 -19.53 -9.25 -3.75
CA TYR A 22 -19.73 -7.81 -3.60
C TYR A 22 -19.45 -7.04 -4.91
N VAL A 23 -18.44 -7.43 -5.69
CA VAL A 23 -18.18 -6.82 -7.01
C VAL A 23 -19.34 -7.09 -7.97
N ARG A 24 -19.86 -8.33 -7.99
CA ARG A 24 -21.04 -8.67 -8.81
C ARG A 24 -22.25 -7.83 -8.42
N GLU A 25 -22.48 -7.64 -7.13
CA GLU A 25 -23.58 -6.82 -6.60
C GLU A 25 -23.49 -5.38 -7.09
N VAL A 26 -22.32 -4.73 -6.95
CA VAL A 26 -22.12 -3.34 -7.40
C VAL A 26 -22.33 -3.20 -8.91
N ILE A 27 -21.89 -4.18 -9.71
CA ILE A 27 -22.09 -4.16 -11.16
C ILE A 27 -23.57 -4.32 -11.52
N ALA A 28 -24.27 -5.26 -10.87
CA ALA A 28 -25.63 -5.64 -11.23
C ALA A 28 -26.71 -4.67 -10.70
N ASP A 29 -26.52 -4.12 -9.50
CA ASP A 29 -27.49 -3.21 -8.88
C ASP A 29 -27.27 -1.76 -9.32
N THR A 30 -27.86 -1.42 -10.46
CA THR A 30 -27.81 -0.06 -11.04
C THR A 30 -28.51 1.00 -10.18
N ALA A 31 -29.31 0.60 -9.19
CA ALA A 31 -29.96 1.53 -8.26
C ALA A 31 -29.10 1.80 -7.01
N SER A 32 -28.03 1.02 -6.80
CA SER A 32 -27.16 1.19 -5.63
C SER A 32 -26.29 2.46 -5.71
N LEU A 33 -26.00 3.01 -4.55
CA LEU A 33 -25.09 4.15 -4.40
C LEU A 33 -23.66 3.80 -4.81
N ALA A 34 -23.23 2.57 -4.54
CA ALA A 34 -21.92 2.05 -4.94
C ALA A 34 -21.78 2.02 -6.47
N HIS A 35 -22.81 1.54 -7.18
CA HIS A 35 -22.83 1.55 -8.65
C HIS A 35 -22.69 2.98 -9.19
N SER A 36 -23.49 3.90 -8.64
CA SER A 36 -23.47 5.30 -9.06
C SER A 36 -22.11 5.97 -8.81
N ALA A 37 -21.47 5.67 -7.69
CA ALA A 37 -20.13 6.18 -7.35
C ALA A 37 -19.08 5.71 -8.37
N VAL A 38 -19.03 4.41 -8.68
CA VAL A 38 -18.06 3.86 -9.63
C VAL A 38 -18.35 4.34 -11.07
N ALA A 39 -19.62 4.38 -11.48
CA ALA A 39 -20.01 4.87 -12.80
C ALA A 39 -19.64 6.36 -13.01
N GLY A 40 -19.82 7.17 -11.97
CA GLY A 40 -19.51 8.61 -11.97
C GLY A 40 -18.03 8.96 -11.80
N TYR A 41 -17.17 7.98 -11.51
CA TYR A 41 -15.76 8.23 -11.19
C TYR A 41 -14.95 8.81 -12.37
N ASP A 42 -14.08 9.77 -12.07
CA ASP A 42 -13.11 10.36 -12.99
C ASP A 42 -11.73 10.49 -12.34
N HIS A 43 -10.80 9.63 -12.75
CA HIS A 43 -9.42 9.64 -12.28
C HIS A 43 -8.59 10.83 -12.82
N ALA A 44 -9.03 11.48 -13.90
CA ALA A 44 -8.31 12.62 -14.48
C ALA A 44 -8.63 13.95 -13.77
N SER A 45 -9.50 13.91 -12.77
CA SER A 45 -9.91 15.09 -12.00
C SER A 45 -8.75 15.67 -11.19
N ARG A 46 -8.30 16.87 -11.55
CA ARG A 46 -7.27 17.62 -10.79
C ARG A 46 -7.75 18.10 -9.42
N THR A 47 -9.07 18.16 -9.21
CA THR A 47 -9.67 18.59 -7.95
C THR A 47 -9.97 17.43 -7.01
N GLY A 48 -9.77 16.18 -7.45
CA GLY A 48 -9.95 15.02 -6.61
C GLY A 48 -8.94 14.96 -5.46
N THR A 49 -9.35 14.38 -4.34
CA THR A 49 -8.49 14.14 -3.16
C THR A 49 -7.54 12.96 -3.39
N ILE A 50 -6.51 12.82 -2.57
CA ILE A 50 -5.70 11.61 -2.49
C ILE A 50 -6.20 10.83 -1.27
N ALA A 51 -6.87 9.70 -1.48
CA ALA A 51 -7.33 8.88 -0.36
C ALA A 51 -6.16 8.10 0.25
N VAL A 52 -6.10 8.03 1.57
CA VAL A 52 -5.31 7.04 2.31
C VAL A 52 -6.28 6.20 3.13
N THR A 53 -6.27 4.88 2.99
CA THR A 53 -7.30 4.03 3.62
C THR A 53 -6.77 2.71 4.15
N GLY A 54 -7.23 2.34 5.33
CA GLY A 54 -6.93 1.06 6.00
C GLY A 54 -6.96 1.23 7.52
N PRO A 55 -6.16 0.44 8.28
CA PRO A 55 -6.06 0.56 9.72
C PRO A 55 -5.69 1.98 10.17
N ALA A 56 -6.20 2.42 11.32
CA ALA A 56 -6.19 3.81 11.73
C ALA A 56 -4.77 4.34 11.95
N HIS A 57 -3.97 3.59 12.72
CA HIS A 57 -2.57 3.93 13.00
C HIS A 57 -1.74 4.03 11.72
N GLU A 58 -1.85 3.02 10.84
CA GLU A 58 -1.13 2.97 9.57
C GLU A 58 -1.52 4.12 8.62
N THR A 59 -2.82 4.42 8.55
CA THR A 59 -3.39 5.48 7.72
C THR A 59 -2.93 6.86 8.19
N MET A 60 -2.91 7.08 9.51
CA MET A 60 -2.43 8.33 10.12
C MET A 60 -0.96 8.57 9.77
N LEU A 61 -0.09 7.58 10.02
CA LEU A 61 1.36 7.69 9.74
C LEU A 61 1.67 7.99 8.27
N ILE A 62 1.01 7.29 7.34
CA ILE A 62 1.21 7.54 5.91
C ILE A 62 0.70 8.93 5.51
N THR A 63 -0.44 9.35 6.04
CA THR A 63 -1.02 10.67 5.73
C THR A 63 -0.13 11.79 6.24
N GLU A 64 0.33 11.71 7.50
CA GLU A 64 1.27 12.67 8.09
C GLU A 64 2.56 12.78 7.26
N TYR A 65 3.16 11.63 6.90
CA TYR A 65 4.37 11.64 6.06
C TYR A 65 4.13 12.32 4.71
N LEU A 66 3.03 12.00 4.02
CA LEU A 66 2.71 12.59 2.72
C LEU A 66 2.42 14.09 2.80
N MET A 67 1.93 14.59 3.94
CA MET A 67 1.70 16.02 4.13
C MET A 67 2.99 16.81 4.31
N GLU A 68 4.08 16.16 4.75
CA GLU A 68 5.34 16.81 5.12
C GLU A 68 6.51 16.48 4.20
N CYS A 69 6.45 15.39 3.43
CA CYS A 69 7.59 14.92 2.66
C CYS A 69 8.02 15.92 1.57
N ASP A 70 9.33 16.01 1.38
CA ASP A 70 10.02 16.89 0.43
C ASP A 70 11.20 16.10 -0.16
N ILE A 71 10.85 15.14 -1.03
CA ILE A 71 11.77 14.21 -1.67
C ILE A 71 12.24 14.78 -3.02
N TYR A 72 11.44 15.62 -3.66
CA TYR A 72 11.62 16.08 -5.03
C TYR A 72 11.61 17.60 -5.16
N ASP A 73 12.31 18.09 -6.18
CA ASP A 73 12.19 19.48 -6.61
C ASP A 73 10.87 19.60 -7.38
N ASN A 74 9.94 20.42 -6.88
CA ASN A 74 8.59 20.52 -7.42
C ASN A 74 8.54 21.15 -8.82
N VAL A 75 9.64 21.75 -9.29
CA VAL A 75 9.75 22.36 -10.63
C VAL A 75 10.24 21.33 -11.65
N ASP A 76 11.34 20.63 -11.35
CA ASP A 76 12.03 19.78 -12.33
C ASP A 76 12.00 18.27 -12.02
N ALA A 77 11.40 17.87 -10.90
CA ALA A 77 11.23 16.50 -10.44
C ALA A 77 12.53 15.72 -10.20
N ARG A 78 13.68 16.41 -10.04
CA ARG A 78 14.89 15.76 -9.52
C ARG A 78 14.66 15.31 -8.08
N SER A 79 15.25 14.18 -7.69
CA SER A 79 15.18 13.64 -6.33
C SER A 79 16.07 14.45 -5.36
N VAL A 80 15.77 15.73 -5.19
CA VAL A 80 16.43 16.69 -4.30
C VAL A 80 15.36 17.60 -3.70
N SER A 81 15.37 17.76 -2.38
CA SER A 81 14.45 18.65 -1.66
C SER A 81 14.53 20.11 -2.15
N ASP A 82 13.38 20.77 -2.28
CA ASP A 82 13.26 22.21 -2.57
C ASP A 82 12.72 23.05 -1.40
N SER A 83 12.58 22.43 -0.22
CA SER A 83 12.01 22.99 1.00
C SER A 83 10.50 23.27 0.92
N LEU A 84 9.78 22.68 -0.04
CA LEU A 84 8.33 22.70 -0.13
C LEU A 84 7.79 21.26 -0.10
N PRO A 85 6.64 20.99 0.55
CA PRO A 85 6.05 19.66 0.48
C PRO A 85 5.77 19.23 -0.95
N ASP A 86 6.15 18.00 -1.30
CA ASP A 86 5.98 17.40 -2.62
C ASP A 86 4.53 17.41 -3.12
N PHE A 87 3.59 17.39 -2.18
CA PHE A 87 2.14 17.36 -2.43
C PHE A 87 1.47 18.72 -2.16
N ALA A 88 2.21 19.83 -2.25
CA ALA A 88 1.66 21.16 -2.09
C ALA A 88 0.38 21.37 -2.92
N GLY A 89 -0.66 21.91 -2.29
CA GLY A 89 -1.96 22.16 -2.89
C GLY A 89 -2.93 20.98 -2.88
N GLU A 90 -2.46 19.77 -2.56
CA GLU A 90 -3.29 18.56 -2.48
C GLU A 90 -4.15 18.52 -1.20
N VAL A 91 -5.20 17.71 -1.27
CA VAL A 91 -6.04 17.37 -0.12
C VAL A 91 -6.00 15.86 0.05
N PHE A 92 -5.51 15.41 1.19
CA PHE A 92 -5.56 14.02 1.60
C PHE A 92 -6.90 13.73 2.27
N ALA A 93 -7.54 12.63 1.88
CA ALA A 93 -8.73 12.12 2.54
C ALA A 93 -8.34 10.84 3.29
N ALA A 94 -8.15 10.93 4.60
CA ALA A 94 -7.81 9.80 5.45
C ALA A 94 -9.08 9.00 5.81
N TYR A 95 -9.11 7.70 5.52
CA TYR A 95 -10.21 6.80 5.83
C TYR A 95 -9.76 5.73 6.81
N TYR A 96 -10.02 5.98 8.09
CA TYR A 96 -9.71 5.10 9.21
C TYR A 96 -10.71 3.92 9.27
N ASP A 97 -10.28 2.70 8.94
CA ASP A 97 -11.14 1.50 8.95
C ASP A 97 -11.25 0.83 10.33
N SER A 98 -11.49 1.64 11.36
CA SER A 98 -11.53 1.21 12.76
C SER A 98 -12.58 0.13 13.07
N ALA A 99 -13.63 -0.01 12.25
CA ALA A 99 -14.66 -1.03 12.45
C ALA A 99 -14.22 -2.45 12.06
N GLU A 100 -13.15 -2.58 11.27
CA GLU A 100 -12.69 -3.84 10.68
C GLU A 100 -11.24 -4.19 11.06
N GLU A 101 -10.63 -3.37 11.90
CA GLU A 101 -9.32 -3.64 12.49
C GLU A 101 -9.34 -4.76 13.56
N PRO A 102 -8.20 -5.45 13.74
CA PRO A 102 -7.02 -5.46 12.88
C PRO A 102 -7.20 -6.38 11.66
N TYR A 103 -6.57 -6.04 10.55
CA TYR A 103 -6.80 -6.72 9.26
C TYR A 103 -6.30 -8.17 9.21
N TYR A 104 -5.28 -8.55 9.98
CA TYR A 104 -4.81 -9.94 10.01
C TYR A 104 -5.89 -10.92 10.49
N ASN A 105 -6.87 -10.47 11.29
CA ASN A 105 -8.01 -11.30 11.71
C ASN A 105 -8.91 -11.70 10.54
N ALA A 106 -8.84 -11.00 9.42
CA ALA A 106 -9.61 -11.31 8.22
C ALA A 106 -8.96 -12.40 7.35
N LEU A 107 -7.80 -12.93 7.74
CA LEU A 107 -7.13 -14.09 7.12
C LEU A 107 -7.47 -15.43 7.80
N SER A 108 -8.36 -15.44 8.80
CA SER A 108 -8.74 -16.67 9.49
C SER A 108 -9.32 -17.71 8.53
N ASP A 109 -8.93 -18.97 8.72
CA ASP A 109 -9.37 -20.15 7.95
C ASP A 109 -8.94 -20.21 6.47
N GLY A 110 -8.04 -19.31 6.02
CA GLY A 110 -7.49 -19.33 4.66
C GLY A 110 -8.44 -18.77 3.58
N ASP A 111 -9.50 -18.08 3.98
CA ASP A 111 -10.41 -17.36 3.09
C ASP A 111 -10.10 -15.85 3.09
N ASP A 112 -9.54 -15.36 1.98
CA ASP A 112 -9.21 -13.95 1.80
C ASP A 112 -10.40 -13.08 1.36
N SER A 113 -11.59 -13.66 1.17
CA SER A 113 -12.78 -12.97 0.65
C SER A 113 -13.17 -11.76 1.50
N ARG A 114 -12.92 -11.81 2.81
CA ARG A 114 -13.18 -10.67 3.70
C ARG A 114 -12.24 -9.51 3.40
N LEU A 115 -10.93 -9.73 3.34
CA LEU A 115 -9.95 -8.70 2.97
C LEU A 115 -10.22 -8.13 1.58
N ARG A 116 -10.48 -9.01 0.60
CA ARG A 116 -10.84 -8.60 -0.76
C ARG A 116 -12.05 -7.68 -0.77
N LYS A 117 -13.10 -8.02 0.00
CA LYS A 117 -14.28 -7.16 0.17
C LYS A 117 -13.94 -5.83 0.83
N LEU A 118 -13.11 -5.83 1.87
CA LEU A 118 -12.70 -4.61 2.57
C LEU A 118 -11.98 -3.66 1.61
N THR A 119 -11.01 -4.13 0.84
CA THR A 119 -10.29 -3.31 -0.15
C THR A 119 -11.25 -2.70 -1.18
N VAL A 120 -12.18 -3.50 -1.73
CA VAL A 120 -13.17 -3.01 -2.69
C VAL A 120 -14.10 -1.96 -2.05
N ARG A 121 -14.61 -2.23 -0.84
CA ARG A 121 -15.51 -1.31 -0.12
C ARG A 121 -14.82 0.02 0.20
N ASN A 122 -13.60 -0.02 0.72
CA ASN A 122 -12.80 1.17 1.02
C ASN A 122 -12.54 2.00 -0.24
N THR A 123 -12.29 1.33 -1.37
CA THR A 123 -12.11 2.01 -2.66
C THR A 123 -13.39 2.69 -3.15
N VAL A 124 -14.52 1.97 -3.10
CA VAL A 124 -15.84 2.54 -3.47
C VAL A 124 -16.17 3.73 -2.57
N ALA A 125 -15.90 3.63 -1.28
CA ALA A 125 -16.08 4.74 -0.34
C ALA A 125 -15.22 5.93 -0.73
N ALA A 126 -13.93 5.75 -1.02
CA ALA A 126 -13.01 6.82 -1.42
C ALA A 126 -13.46 7.59 -2.68
N VAL A 127 -13.96 6.89 -3.70
CA VAL A 127 -14.44 7.52 -4.94
C VAL A 127 -15.88 8.04 -4.87
N SER A 128 -16.62 7.70 -3.83
CA SER A 128 -17.99 8.16 -3.64
C SER A 128 -18.04 9.62 -3.17
N PRO A 129 -19.02 10.44 -3.58
CA PRO A 129 -19.24 11.76 -2.98
C PRO A 129 -20.02 11.68 -1.64
N LEU A 130 -20.30 10.45 -1.18
CA LEU A 130 -21.19 10.17 -0.06
C LEU A 130 -20.43 9.86 1.22
N TYR A 131 -21.02 10.27 2.34
CA TYR A 131 -20.59 9.94 3.69
C TYR A 131 -21.79 10.03 4.65
N TYR A 132 -21.68 9.53 5.88
CA TYR A 132 -22.71 9.65 6.90
C TYR A 132 -22.33 10.70 7.94
N LEU A 133 -23.30 11.43 8.49
CA LEU A 133 -23.02 12.37 9.57
C LEU A 133 -22.74 11.67 10.91
N ASN A 134 -23.35 10.49 11.13
CA ASN A 134 -23.10 9.61 12.27
C ASN A 134 -23.68 8.21 12.01
N GLN A 135 -23.39 7.25 12.90
CA GLN A 135 -23.81 5.84 12.76
C GLN A 135 -25.34 5.62 12.71
N PHE A 136 -26.13 6.56 13.25
CA PHE A 136 -27.59 6.46 13.34
C PHE A 136 -28.31 7.08 12.13
N CYS A 137 -27.60 7.83 11.27
CA CYS A 137 -28.20 8.38 10.06
C CYS A 137 -28.56 7.25 9.08
N PRO A 138 -29.82 7.12 8.65
CA PRO A 138 -30.23 6.08 7.72
C PRO A 138 -29.73 6.36 6.30
N GLU A 139 -29.67 7.64 5.92
CA GLU A 139 -29.29 8.09 4.59
C GLU A 139 -27.92 8.80 4.63
N PRO A 140 -27.08 8.61 3.60
CA PRO A 140 -25.85 9.36 3.47
C PRO A 140 -26.09 10.79 3.01
N THR A 141 -25.12 11.65 3.31
CA THR A 141 -25.00 13.03 2.84
C THR A 141 -24.07 13.09 1.64
N VAL A 142 -24.35 14.02 0.71
CA VAL A 142 -23.47 14.35 -0.42
C VAL A 142 -22.61 15.54 -0.03
N GLY A 143 -21.30 15.44 -0.22
CA GLY A 143 -20.39 16.57 0.05
C GLY A 143 -18.91 16.23 -0.05
N LYS A 144 -18.57 14.94 0.02
CA LYS A 144 -17.20 14.47 -0.12
C LYS A 144 -16.69 14.68 -1.53
N ILE A 145 -15.42 15.09 -1.66
CA ILE A 145 -14.75 15.16 -2.95
C ILE A 145 -14.21 13.76 -3.30
N PRO A 146 -14.62 13.16 -4.42
CA PRO A 146 -14.09 11.87 -4.88
C PRO A 146 -12.57 11.87 -5.03
N SER A 147 -11.92 10.79 -4.61
CA SER A 147 -10.46 10.69 -4.64
C SER A 147 -9.93 10.27 -6.02
N LYS A 148 -8.93 10.99 -6.55
CA LYS A 148 -8.26 10.70 -7.83
C LYS A 148 -7.23 9.57 -7.72
N ILE A 149 -6.66 9.37 -6.53
CA ILE A 149 -5.75 8.28 -6.19
C ILE A 149 -6.22 7.65 -4.88
N ILE A 150 -6.12 6.33 -4.76
CA ILE A 150 -6.32 5.58 -3.51
C ILE A 150 -5.00 4.96 -3.07
N ILE A 151 -4.55 5.29 -1.88
CA ILE A 151 -3.41 4.69 -1.21
C ILE A 151 -3.96 3.75 -0.14
N TYR A 152 -3.65 2.47 -0.24
CA TYR A 152 -3.92 1.53 0.84
C TYR A 152 -2.79 1.61 1.86
N SER A 153 -3.13 1.74 3.14
CA SER A 153 -2.12 1.82 4.20
C SER A 153 -1.54 0.46 4.57
N SER A 154 -2.36 -0.60 4.48
CA SER A 154 -1.96 -1.96 4.87
C SER A 154 -1.54 -2.84 3.69
N SER A 155 -0.44 -3.58 3.86
CA SER A 155 0.05 -4.61 2.93
C SER A 155 -1.00 -5.68 2.62
N PHE A 156 -1.87 -6.02 3.57
CA PHE A 156 -2.96 -6.99 3.35
C PHE A 156 -3.95 -6.57 2.25
N SER A 157 -4.06 -5.27 1.96
CA SER A 157 -4.97 -4.75 0.94
C SER A 157 -4.60 -5.18 -0.48
N ASP A 158 -3.36 -5.61 -0.73
CA ASP A 158 -2.91 -6.06 -2.05
C ASP A 158 -3.76 -7.23 -2.58
N THR A 159 -4.25 -8.07 -1.67
CA THR A 159 -5.14 -9.22 -1.97
C THR A 159 -6.41 -8.81 -2.70
N GLY A 160 -6.98 -7.64 -2.41
CA GLY A 160 -8.22 -7.15 -3.00
C GLY A 160 -8.07 -6.24 -4.22
N ILE A 161 -6.85 -5.83 -4.58
CA ILE A 161 -6.63 -4.94 -5.73
C ILE A 161 -7.09 -5.54 -7.06
N PRO A 162 -6.90 -6.85 -7.35
CA PRO A 162 -7.45 -7.45 -8.57
C PRO A 162 -8.98 -7.31 -8.70
N ASP A 163 -9.71 -7.34 -7.59
CA ASP A 163 -11.17 -7.13 -7.57
C ASP A 163 -11.54 -5.67 -7.80
N VAL A 164 -10.77 -4.73 -7.26
CA VAL A 164 -10.89 -3.30 -7.54
C VAL A 164 -10.68 -3.03 -9.03
N ASP A 165 -9.60 -3.54 -9.61
CA ASP A 165 -9.32 -3.45 -11.04
C ASP A 165 -10.47 -4.00 -11.89
N THR A 166 -10.98 -5.18 -11.50
CA THR A 166 -12.10 -5.83 -12.20
C THR A 166 -13.36 -4.98 -12.13
N LEU A 167 -13.68 -4.43 -10.95
CA LEU A 167 -14.82 -3.55 -10.75
C LEU A 167 -14.72 -2.33 -11.65
N PHE A 168 -13.65 -1.53 -11.58
CA PHE A 168 -13.56 -0.29 -12.35
C PHE A 168 -13.49 -0.53 -13.86
N ARG A 169 -12.78 -1.58 -14.31
CA ARG A 169 -12.74 -1.95 -15.74
C ARG A 169 -14.12 -2.31 -16.29
N SER A 170 -15.01 -2.91 -15.49
CA SER A 170 -16.37 -3.22 -15.92
C SER A 170 -17.20 -1.98 -16.28
N PHE A 171 -16.84 -0.80 -15.74
CA PHE A 171 -17.44 0.50 -16.05
C PHE A 171 -16.64 1.29 -17.11
N GLY A 172 -15.61 0.70 -17.72
CA GLY A 172 -14.71 1.40 -18.63
C GLY A 172 -13.87 2.48 -17.94
N LYS A 173 -13.65 2.33 -16.62
CA LYS A 173 -12.87 3.26 -15.79
C LYS A 173 -11.51 2.66 -15.47
N ASN A 174 -10.58 3.54 -15.11
CA ASN A 174 -9.29 3.18 -14.55
C ASN A 174 -9.16 3.87 -13.20
N VAL A 175 -8.74 3.13 -12.17
CA VAL A 175 -8.54 3.64 -10.83
C VAL A 175 -7.05 3.61 -10.51
N ARG A 176 -6.55 4.69 -9.92
CA ARG A 176 -5.14 4.77 -9.51
C ARG A 176 -5.02 4.29 -8.07
N THR A 177 -4.35 3.17 -7.89
CA THR A 177 -4.13 2.58 -6.56
C THR A 177 -2.64 2.50 -6.23
N VAL A 178 -2.28 2.78 -4.98
CA VAL A 178 -0.96 2.56 -4.42
C VAL A 178 -1.11 1.64 -3.20
N SER A 179 -0.21 0.67 -3.05
CA SER A 179 -0.16 -0.23 -1.88
C SER A 179 1.30 -0.40 -1.47
N PRO A 180 1.61 -0.67 -0.17
CA PRO A 180 2.97 -0.73 0.31
C PRO A 180 3.83 -1.73 -0.49
N VAL A 181 3.35 -2.97 -0.62
CA VAL A 181 4.09 -4.06 -1.27
C VAL A 181 4.40 -3.78 -2.75
N ARG A 182 3.43 -3.24 -3.51
CA ARG A 182 3.66 -2.84 -4.91
C ARG A 182 4.56 -1.63 -5.06
N ALA A 183 4.47 -0.66 -4.15
CA ALA A 183 5.33 0.51 -4.15
C ALA A 183 6.79 0.11 -3.90
N ILE A 184 7.02 -0.80 -2.94
CA ILE A 184 8.32 -1.43 -2.68
C ILE A 184 8.83 -2.14 -3.92
N ALA A 185 8.01 -2.99 -4.56
CA ALA A 185 8.40 -3.71 -5.78
C ALA A 185 8.76 -2.75 -6.93
N GLY A 186 8.03 -1.65 -7.06
CA GLY A 186 8.37 -0.56 -7.99
C GLY A 186 9.74 0.04 -7.69
N GLN A 187 10.04 0.34 -6.43
CA GLN A 187 11.36 0.88 -6.03
C GLN A 187 12.50 -0.11 -6.25
N LEU A 188 12.31 -1.40 -5.96
CA LEU A 188 13.29 -2.46 -6.27
C LEU A 188 13.59 -2.48 -7.77
N HIS A 189 12.55 -2.39 -8.61
CA HIS A 189 12.69 -2.34 -10.06
C HIS A 189 13.41 -1.07 -10.55
N GLU A 190 12.99 0.11 -10.08
CA GLU A 190 13.61 1.40 -10.45
C GLU A 190 15.10 1.47 -10.11
N ARG A 191 15.51 0.83 -9.00
CA ARG A 191 16.90 0.74 -8.57
C ARG A 191 17.67 -0.42 -9.21
N ASN A 192 17.04 -1.20 -10.09
CA ASN A 192 17.62 -2.39 -10.72
C ASN A 192 18.17 -3.40 -9.71
N VAL A 193 17.50 -3.55 -8.56
CA VAL A 193 17.91 -4.52 -7.54
C VAL A 193 17.68 -5.93 -8.07
N THR A 194 18.71 -6.76 -7.97
CA THR A 194 18.65 -8.18 -8.29
C THR A 194 19.33 -8.97 -7.16
N GLY A 195 19.16 -10.29 -7.12
CA GLY A 195 19.74 -11.14 -6.08
C GLY A 195 18.81 -11.33 -4.88
N ARG A 196 19.40 -11.46 -3.69
CA ARG A 196 18.66 -11.77 -2.46
C ARG A 196 18.19 -10.50 -1.75
N VAL A 197 16.88 -10.39 -1.52
CA VAL A 197 16.27 -9.27 -0.80
C VAL A 197 15.78 -9.73 0.57
N GLY A 198 16.15 -9.01 1.62
CA GLY A 198 15.58 -9.19 2.96
C GLY A 198 14.28 -8.41 3.12
N ILE A 199 13.24 -9.04 3.66
CA ILE A 199 11.97 -8.40 4.02
C ILE A 199 11.85 -8.35 5.55
N TRP A 200 11.94 -7.16 6.10
CA TRP A 200 11.62 -6.88 7.50
C TRP A 200 10.17 -6.41 7.59
N ALA A 201 9.29 -7.28 8.08
CA ALA A 201 7.87 -7.00 8.27
C ALA A 201 7.33 -7.72 9.52
N ASP A 202 6.10 -7.40 9.90
CA ASP A 202 5.39 -8.11 10.97
C ASP A 202 5.18 -9.58 10.62
N SER A 203 5.19 -10.44 11.63
CA SER A 203 5.05 -11.90 11.48
C SER A 203 3.76 -12.29 10.74
N ASP A 204 2.65 -11.59 11.00
CA ASP A 204 1.38 -11.81 10.29
C ASP A 204 1.44 -11.41 8.81
N VAL A 205 2.16 -10.33 8.47
CA VAL A 205 2.35 -9.91 7.07
C VAL A 205 3.19 -10.94 6.32
N LEU A 206 4.28 -11.42 6.94
CA LEU A 206 5.12 -12.47 6.35
C LEU A 206 4.34 -13.78 6.16
N ALA A 207 3.55 -14.18 7.17
CA ALA A 207 2.74 -15.40 7.14
C ALA A 207 1.64 -15.37 6.07
N SER A 208 1.13 -14.18 5.72
CA SER A 208 0.10 -14.02 4.69
C SER A 208 0.55 -14.40 3.28
N GLY A 209 1.85 -14.41 3.02
CA GLY A 209 2.40 -14.66 1.69
C GLY A 209 2.19 -13.52 0.68
N VAL A 210 1.79 -12.33 1.12
CA VAL A 210 1.54 -11.17 0.23
C VAL A 210 2.72 -10.86 -0.70
N TYR A 211 3.95 -10.98 -0.18
CA TYR A 211 5.18 -10.79 -0.95
C TYR A 211 5.36 -11.80 -2.07
N ALA A 212 4.92 -13.05 -1.88
CA ALA A 212 5.04 -14.09 -2.91
C ALA A 212 4.20 -13.77 -4.16
N GLY A 213 3.07 -13.08 -3.99
CA GLY A 213 2.23 -12.62 -5.09
C GLY A 213 2.90 -11.52 -5.89
N VAL A 214 3.41 -10.49 -5.21
CA VAL A 214 4.01 -9.31 -5.84
C VAL A 214 5.37 -9.61 -6.46
N PHE A 215 6.24 -10.33 -5.76
CA PHE A 215 7.61 -10.61 -6.24
C PHE A 215 7.67 -11.71 -7.29
N ARG A 216 6.59 -12.45 -7.53
CA ARG A 216 6.51 -13.36 -8.69
C ARG A 216 6.72 -12.62 -10.03
N GLY A 217 6.43 -11.32 -10.07
CA GLY A 217 6.67 -10.46 -11.24
C GLY A 217 8.04 -9.78 -11.26
N CYS A 218 8.89 -9.99 -10.26
CA CYS A 218 10.21 -9.36 -10.14
C CYS A 218 11.31 -10.33 -10.61
N ASP A 219 11.69 -10.22 -11.88
CA ASP A 219 12.74 -11.06 -12.47
C ASP A 219 14.08 -10.87 -11.73
N GLY A 220 14.71 -11.99 -11.35
CA GLY A 220 16.04 -11.98 -10.73
C GLY A 220 16.05 -11.62 -9.24
N ILE A 221 14.90 -11.51 -8.59
CA ILE A 221 14.78 -11.32 -7.14
C ILE A 221 14.38 -12.63 -6.47
N ASP A 222 15.13 -13.03 -5.45
CA ASP A 222 14.70 -13.99 -4.43
C ASP A 222 14.61 -13.28 -3.08
N TYR A 223 13.75 -13.72 -2.18
CA TYR A 223 13.55 -13.03 -0.91
C TYR A 223 13.53 -13.95 0.31
N VAL A 224 13.95 -13.39 1.44
CA VAL A 224 13.82 -13.98 2.78
C VAL A 224 13.12 -12.98 3.69
N GLY A 225 12.21 -13.45 4.53
CA GLY A 225 11.43 -12.59 5.41
C GLY A 225 11.69 -12.91 6.88
N PHE A 226 11.95 -11.88 7.68
CA PHE A 226 12.11 -12.01 9.13
C PHE A 226 11.39 -10.90 9.87
N SER A 227 10.89 -11.23 11.06
CA SER A 227 10.31 -10.27 12.00
C SER A 227 11.19 -10.21 13.25
N PRO A 228 12.16 -9.26 13.33
CA PRO A 228 12.97 -9.05 14.52
C PRO A 228 12.15 -8.32 15.59
N GLU A 229 11.17 -9.04 16.17
CA GLU A 229 10.31 -8.55 17.25
C GLU A 229 11.14 -8.07 18.46
N GLU A 230 10.60 -7.21 19.32
CA GLU A 230 11.23 -6.77 20.59
C GLU A 230 12.51 -5.91 20.49
N SER A 231 12.90 -5.43 19.31
CA SER A 231 14.04 -4.52 19.20
C SER A 231 13.72 -3.12 19.73
N SER A 232 14.66 -2.52 20.48
CA SER A 232 14.48 -1.20 21.10
C SER A 232 14.55 -0.04 20.11
N ASP A 233 15.20 -0.27 18.97
CA ASP A 233 15.50 0.74 17.96
C ASP A 233 15.83 0.08 16.61
N ALA A 234 15.93 0.89 15.56
CA ALA A 234 16.17 0.40 14.20
C ALA A 234 17.57 -0.20 13.99
N GLU A 235 18.58 0.24 14.74
CA GLU A 235 19.93 -0.32 14.62
C GLU A 235 19.97 -1.72 15.23
N SER A 236 19.48 -1.89 16.46
CA SER A 236 19.39 -3.20 17.10
C SER A 236 18.45 -4.15 16.33
N GLY A 237 17.37 -3.64 15.76
CA GLY A 237 16.49 -4.40 14.86
C GLY A 237 17.18 -4.87 13.59
N PHE A 238 17.98 -4.03 12.94
CA PHE A 238 18.71 -4.43 11.74
C PHE A 238 19.79 -5.48 12.05
N ILE A 239 20.54 -5.34 13.15
CA ILE A 239 21.51 -6.36 13.57
C ILE A 239 20.79 -7.68 13.87
N LYS A 240 19.66 -7.66 14.58
CA LYS A 240 18.85 -8.86 14.85
C LYS A 240 18.32 -9.50 13.57
N PHE A 241 17.91 -8.71 12.58
CA PHE A 241 17.53 -9.21 11.26
C PHE A 241 18.69 -9.99 10.61
N LEU A 242 19.91 -9.43 10.66
CA LEU A 242 21.10 -10.11 10.15
C LEU A 242 21.41 -11.38 10.95
N ASP A 243 21.31 -11.37 12.28
CA ASP A 243 21.48 -12.58 13.09
C ASP A 243 20.50 -13.70 12.70
N MET A 244 19.23 -13.34 12.44
CA MET A 244 18.23 -14.28 11.97
C MET A 244 18.59 -14.83 10.58
N TYR A 245 19.06 -13.97 9.67
CA TYR A 245 19.51 -14.39 8.36
C TYR A 245 20.72 -15.34 8.44
N LEU A 246 21.73 -14.98 9.23
CA LEU A 246 22.92 -15.80 9.48
C LEU A 246 22.55 -17.18 10.04
N SER A 247 21.55 -17.22 10.92
CA SER A 247 21.06 -18.46 11.55
C SER A 247 20.41 -19.44 10.56
N THR A 248 20.02 -18.99 9.37
CA THR A 248 19.53 -19.89 8.30
C THR A 248 20.64 -20.74 7.68
N GLY A 249 21.91 -20.32 7.84
CA GLY A 249 23.05 -20.91 7.15
C GLY A 249 23.16 -20.51 5.68
N ASP A 250 22.28 -19.63 5.18
CA ASP A 250 22.41 -19.07 3.84
C ASP A 250 23.58 -18.08 3.79
N THR A 251 24.46 -18.28 2.80
CA THR A 251 25.65 -17.45 2.60
C THR A 251 25.50 -16.50 1.42
N THR A 252 24.30 -16.38 0.83
CA THR A 252 24.05 -15.46 -0.27
C THR A 252 24.04 -14.03 0.27
N PRO A 253 24.85 -13.09 -0.24
CA PRO A 253 24.77 -11.70 0.21
C PRO A 253 23.41 -11.08 -0.13
N LEU A 254 22.87 -10.28 0.80
CA LEU A 254 21.68 -9.46 0.59
C LEU A 254 22.04 -8.28 -0.29
N SER A 255 21.27 -8.05 -1.36
CA SER A 255 21.37 -6.87 -2.21
C SER A 255 20.51 -5.71 -1.71
N ALA A 256 19.47 -6.02 -0.94
CA ALA A 256 18.62 -5.03 -0.33
C ALA A 256 17.97 -5.52 0.96
N ILE A 257 17.53 -4.57 1.78
CA ILE A 257 16.53 -4.78 2.81
C ILE A 257 15.32 -3.88 2.56
N VAL A 258 14.15 -4.48 2.66
CA VAL A 258 12.84 -3.81 2.64
C VAL A 258 12.32 -3.72 4.07
N ILE A 259 11.89 -2.53 4.46
CA ILE A 259 11.25 -2.26 5.76
C ILE A 259 9.76 -1.99 5.51
N ASP A 260 8.93 -2.95 5.90
CA ASP A 260 7.46 -2.92 5.79
C ASP A 260 6.80 -2.97 7.19
N GLY A 261 7.41 -2.25 8.13
CA GLY A 261 6.76 -1.79 9.35
C GLY A 261 6.70 -0.27 9.28
N LEU A 262 5.50 0.32 9.33
CA LEU A 262 5.35 1.76 9.10
C LEU A 262 6.05 2.58 10.18
N ASP A 263 5.96 2.19 11.45
CA ASP A 263 6.70 2.82 12.56
C ASP A 263 8.22 2.78 12.33
N LEU A 264 8.71 1.68 11.76
CA LEU A 264 10.13 1.49 11.46
C LEU A 264 10.59 2.22 10.20
N SER A 265 9.68 2.49 9.26
CA SER A 265 9.98 3.18 8.00
C SER A 265 10.52 4.59 8.27
N PHE A 266 10.01 5.27 9.30
CA PHE A 266 10.55 6.57 9.75
C PHE A 266 11.99 6.49 10.28
N SER A 267 12.47 5.29 10.61
CA SER A 267 13.82 5.03 11.06
C SER A 267 14.72 4.39 9.99
N ALA A 268 14.27 4.30 8.73
CA ALA A 268 15.06 3.72 7.64
C ALA A 268 16.44 4.40 7.47
N GLY A 269 16.53 5.71 7.73
CA GLY A 269 17.80 6.43 7.76
C GLY A 269 18.80 5.91 8.80
N ASN A 270 18.34 5.35 9.92
CA ASN A 270 19.20 4.71 10.91
C ASN A 270 19.75 3.38 10.36
N VAL A 271 18.90 2.58 9.72
CA VAL A 271 19.30 1.32 9.07
C VAL A 271 20.36 1.57 7.99
N ILE A 272 20.18 2.61 7.16
CA ILE A 272 21.17 3.03 6.16
C ILE A 272 22.53 3.31 6.83
N ARG A 273 22.55 4.15 7.88
CA ARG A 273 23.79 4.48 8.59
C ARG A 273 24.44 3.26 9.25
N THR A 274 23.63 2.34 9.79
CA THR A 274 24.14 1.09 10.36
C THR A 274 24.75 0.20 9.27
N ALA A 275 24.11 0.04 8.12
CA ALA A 275 24.66 -0.70 6.99
C ALA A 275 25.98 -0.07 6.50
N GLU A 276 26.03 1.25 6.32
CA GLU A 276 27.25 1.97 5.96
C GLU A 276 28.38 1.76 6.98
N ARG A 277 28.04 1.76 8.28
CA ARG A 277 28.99 1.49 9.37
C ARG A 277 29.54 0.07 9.32
N ILE A 278 28.69 -0.93 9.08
CA ILE A 278 29.09 -2.33 8.91
C ILE A 278 30.05 -2.46 7.72
N MET A 279 29.69 -1.87 6.57
CA MET A 279 30.46 -1.98 5.33
C MET A 279 31.83 -1.28 5.42
N SER A 280 31.91 -0.15 6.15
CA SER A 280 33.12 0.66 6.27
C SER A 280 34.03 0.30 7.46
N SER A 281 33.52 -0.41 8.48
CA SER A 281 34.31 -0.75 9.67
C SER A 281 35.51 -1.65 9.34
N LYS A 282 36.56 -1.65 10.17
CA LYS A 282 37.67 -2.61 10.10
C LYS A 282 37.68 -3.58 11.28
N GLU A 283 36.67 -3.50 12.13
CA GLU A 283 36.55 -4.32 13.33
C GLU A 283 36.11 -5.74 12.95
N ASP A 284 36.75 -6.74 13.57
CA ASP A 284 36.49 -8.15 13.30
C ASP A 284 35.03 -8.56 13.62
N GLU A 285 34.36 -7.85 14.54
CA GLU A 285 32.97 -8.12 14.91
C GLU A 285 31.97 -7.85 13.76
N PHE A 286 32.29 -6.93 12.85
CA PHE A 286 31.46 -6.65 11.67
C PHE A 286 31.86 -7.45 10.44
N ALA A 287 32.93 -8.25 10.50
CA ALA A 287 33.39 -9.03 9.35
C ALA A 287 32.28 -9.97 8.82
N VAL A 288 31.59 -10.67 9.73
CA VAL A 288 30.51 -11.60 9.36
C VAL A 288 29.34 -10.86 8.70
N TYR A 289 28.90 -9.74 9.26
CA TYR A 289 27.79 -8.97 8.69
C TYR A 289 28.13 -8.30 7.36
N ARG A 290 29.39 -7.89 7.16
CA ARG A 290 29.84 -7.32 5.90
C ARG A 290 29.76 -8.32 4.75
N ASP A 291 30.17 -9.57 4.99
CA ASP A 291 30.09 -10.63 3.99
C ASP A 291 28.64 -11.01 3.64
N MET A 292 27.67 -10.58 4.45
CA MET A 292 26.24 -10.79 4.21
C MET A 292 25.58 -9.68 3.38
N LEU A 293 26.26 -8.59 3.05
CA LEU A 293 25.72 -7.47 2.29
C LEU A 293 26.52 -7.29 0.99
N THR A 294 25.85 -6.94 -0.10
CA THR A 294 26.55 -6.54 -1.33
C THR A 294 27.17 -5.14 -1.20
N ASP A 295 28.18 -4.84 -2.02
CA ASP A 295 28.80 -3.52 -2.06
C ASP A 295 27.81 -2.39 -2.42
N ASP A 296 26.76 -2.73 -3.17
CA ASP A 296 25.68 -1.85 -3.62
C ASP A 296 24.39 -2.03 -2.80
N PHE A 297 24.49 -2.55 -1.58
CA PHE A 297 23.34 -2.82 -0.72
C PHE A 297 22.44 -1.58 -0.55
N VAL A 298 21.14 -1.77 -0.75
CA VAL A 298 20.16 -0.68 -0.63
C VAL A 298 19.11 -0.94 0.46
N VAL A 299 18.71 0.13 1.14
CA VAL A 299 17.57 0.12 2.06
C VAL A 299 16.37 0.75 1.35
N ILE A 300 15.22 0.09 1.43
CA ILE A 300 13.94 0.54 0.89
C ILE A 300 12.91 0.46 2.02
N ASP A 301 12.12 1.51 2.21
CA ASP A 301 11.03 1.53 3.20
C ASP A 301 9.66 1.75 2.52
N ALA A 302 8.61 1.22 3.13
CA ALA A 302 7.26 1.26 2.60
C ALA A 302 6.74 2.71 2.42
N VAL A 303 6.92 3.56 3.44
CA VAL A 303 6.33 4.90 3.49
C VAL A 303 6.91 5.80 2.40
N SER A 304 8.24 5.86 2.26
CA SER A 304 8.87 6.63 1.19
C SER A 304 8.56 6.06 -0.19
N SER A 305 8.46 4.72 -0.32
CA SER A 305 8.07 4.08 -1.58
C SER A 305 6.66 4.48 -2.02
N ILE A 306 5.71 4.56 -1.07
CA ILE A 306 4.33 5.03 -1.32
C ILE A 306 4.35 6.48 -1.81
N ALA A 307 5.09 7.36 -1.14
CA ALA A 307 5.21 8.77 -1.54
C ALA A 307 5.79 8.92 -2.95
N ARG A 308 6.90 8.24 -3.24
CA ARG A 308 7.53 8.24 -4.58
C ARG A 308 6.56 7.74 -5.66
N THR A 309 5.84 6.66 -5.38
CA THR A 309 4.85 6.09 -6.31
C THR A 309 3.69 7.05 -6.55
N CYS A 310 3.14 7.65 -5.49
CA CYS A 310 2.05 8.62 -5.59
C CYS A 310 2.48 9.87 -6.39
N TYR A 311 3.65 10.42 -6.08
CA TYR A 311 4.24 11.54 -6.80
C TYR A 311 4.40 11.24 -8.29
N ALA A 312 4.96 10.07 -8.62
CA ALA A 312 5.15 9.63 -10.01
C ALA A 312 3.80 9.51 -10.75
N ILE A 313 2.76 8.98 -10.12
CA ILE A 313 1.42 8.90 -10.71
C ILE A 313 0.89 10.31 -11.01
N LEU A 314 0.90 11.22 -10.03
CA LEU A 314 0.41 12.59 -10.21
C LEU A 314 1.17 13.35 -11.30
N ARG A 315 2.49 13.16 -11.36
CA ARG A 315 3.35 13.80 -12.36
C ARG A 315 3.07 13.27 -13.76
N ASN A 316 3.02 11.96 -13.92
CA ASN A 316 2.82 11.29 -15.21
C ASN A 316 1.42 11.54 -15.77
N ASP A 317 0.41 11.57 -14.90
CA ASP A 317 -0.98 11.84 -15.29
C ASP A 317 -1.28 13.35 -15.41
N ASN A 318 -0.35 14.23 -15.00
CA ASN A 318 -0.54 15.68 -14.96
C ASN A 318 -1.78 16.09 -14.14
N THR A 319 -1.92 15.46 -12.97
CA THR A 319 -3.10 15.57 -12.08
C THR A 319 -2.81 16.29 -10.75
N PHE A 320 -1.61 16.83 -10.56
CA PHE A 320 -1.31 17.70 -9.41
C PHE A 320 -2.29 18.87 -9.29
N ALA A 321 -2.63 19.22 -8.05
CA ALA A 321 -3.38 20.41 -7.71
C ALA A 321 -2.51 21.64 -7.98
N HIS A 322 -2.93 22.50 -8.91
CA HIS A 322 -2.22 23.76 -9.20
C HIS A 322 -2.59 24.84 -8.18
N ARG A 323 -2.28 24.62 -6.91
CA ARG A 323 -2.55 25.53 -5.81
C ARG A 323 -1.29 25.71 -4.98
N ILE A 324 -0.91 26.96 -4.72
CA ILE A 324 0.21 27.27 -3.84
C ILE A 324 -0.32 27.34 -2.42
N SER A 325 -0.39 26.18 -1.76
CA SER A 325 -0.76 26.07 -0.35
C SER A 325 -0.16 24.80 0.26
N TYR A 326 -0.04 24.77 1.58
CA TYR A 326 0.26 23.52 2.28
C TYR A 326 -0.81 22.46 1.97
N PRO A 327 -0.43 21.16 1.97
CA PRO A 327 -1.39 20.07 1.92
C PRO A 327 -2.43 20.20 3.03
N LYS A 328 -3.63 19.67 2.79
CA LYS A 328 -4.71 19.61 3.79
C LYS A 328 -5.17 18.19 3.98
N GLU A 329 -5.86 17.97 5.09
CA GLU A 329 -6.46 16.68 5.43
C GLU A 329 -7.98 16.84 5.64
N GLU A 330 -8.71 15.83 5.18
CA GLU A 330 -10.09 15.53 5.56
C GLU A 330 -10.12 14.11 6.13
N GLU A 331 -10.80 13.94 7.26
CA GLU A 331 -10.79 12.68 8.00
C GLU A 331 -12.16 12.01 7.95
N TYR A 332 -12.14 10.70 7.71
CA TYR A 332 -13.31 9.84 7.71
C TYR A 332 -12.99 8.59 8.51
N MET A 333 -13.96 8.05 9.23
CA MET A 333 -13.79 6.80 9.96
C MET A 333 -14.95 5.86 9.73
N THR A 334 -14.67 4.56 9.79
CA THR A 334 -15.73 3.55 9.77
C THR A 334 -16.29 3.33 11.16
N VAL A 335 -17.61 3.22 11.23
CA VAL A 335 -18.36 2.87 12.44
C VAL A 335 -19.44 1.86 12.10
N ARG A 336 -19.82 1.00 13.06
CA ARG A 336 -20.94 0.07 12.90
C ARG A 336 -22.24 0.75 13.32
N SER A 337 -23.26 0.66 12.47
CA SER A 337 -24.62 1.04 12.85
C SER A 337 -25.19 0.06 13.88
N PRO A 338 -26.32 0.39 14.54
CA PRO A 338 -27.02 -0.54 15.42
C PRO A 338 -27.42 -1.87 14.73
N GLU A 339 -27.63 -1.83 13.42
CA GLU A 339 -27.96 -2.99 12.57
C GLU A 339 -26.72 -3.80 12.17
N GLY A 340 -25.52 -3.31 12.48
CA GLY A 340 -24.24 -3.96 12.19
C GLY A 340 -23.56 -3.52 10.89
N ASP A 341 -24.20 -2.65 10.11
CA ASP A 341 -23.68 -2.14 8.84
C ASP A 341 -22.50 -1.19 9.07
N VAL A 342 -21.48 -1.28 8.22
CA VAL A 342 -20.34 -0.37 8.28
C VAL A 342 -20.65 0.92 7.51
N LYS A 343 -20.52 2.05 8.19
CA LYS A 343 -20.74 3.40 7.64
C LYS A 343 -19.46 4.22 7.74
N TYR A 344 -19.15 4.98 6.70
CA TYR A 344 -18.08 5.99 6.74
C TYR A 344 -18.67 7.30 7.24
N ILE A 345 -18.20 7.77 8.39
CA ILE A 345 -18.60 9.05 8.96
C ILE A 345 -17.47 10.06 8.81
N GLU A 346 -17.81 11.32 8.57
CA GLU A 346 -16.85 12.42 8.60
C GLU A 346 -16.42 12.66 10.04
N PHE A 347 -15.10 12.67 10.28
CA PHE A 347 -14.54 12.99 11.57
C PHE A 347 -14.48 14.51 11.71
N ASN A 348 -15.58 15.08 12.21
CA ASN A 348 -15.65 16.52 12.45
C ASN A 348 -15.19 16.81 13.89
N HIS A 349 -14.22 17.71 14.05
CA HIS A 349 -13.69 18.20 15.33
C HIS A 349 -14.77 18.79 16.25
N LEU A 350 -15.98 19.04 15.73
CA LEU A 350 -17.15 19.44 16.49
C LEU A 350 -17.77 18.33 17.36
N TYR A 351 -17.39 17.06 17.19
CA TYR A 351 -17.95 15.93 17.96
C TYR A 351 -17.07 15.42 19.11
N VAL A 352 -15.92 16.07 19.35
CA VAL A 352 -15.10 15.84 20.55
C VAL A 352 -15.61 16.75 21.67
N HIS A 353 -16.48 16.21 22.53
CA HIS A 353 -16.97 16.87 23.74
C HIS A 353 -16.40 16.21 25.00
#